data_AF-A0A7Z7YRV9-F1
#
_entry.id   AF-A0A7Z7YRV9-F1
#
_cell.length_a   1.000
_cell.length_b   1.000
_cell.length_c   1.000
_cell.angle_alpha   90.00
_cell.angle_beta   90.00
_cell.angle_gamma   90.00
#
_symmetry.space_group_name_H-M   'P 1'
#
loop_
_entity.id
_entity.type
_entity.pdbx_description
1 polymer ?
#
loop_
_entity_poly.entity_id
_entity_poly.type
_entity_poly.pdbx_seq_one_letter_code
_entity_poly.pdbx_strand_id
1 'polypeptide(L)'
;MNAYLAEFLGTAILILFGGGVCANVNLKRSAGNGADWIVIAFGWGLAVTMGVYAVGTFSGAHLNPAVTVALAMDGGFSWAQVPGYIVCQMLGGIVG
;
A
#
# COMPACT_ATOMS: atom_id res chain seq x y z
N MET A 1 -11.24 -5.82 -12.90
CA MET A 1 -11.47 -5.36 -11.52
C MET A 1 -11.75 -3.86 -11.55
N ASN A 2 -12.63 -3.33 -10.69
CA ASN A 2 -12.88 -1.89 -10.58
C ASN A 2 -11.65 -1.21 -9.94
N ALA A 3 -11.23 -0.04 -10.46
CA ALA A 3 -10.12 0.75 -9.93
C ALA A 3 -10.21 1.01 -8.42
N TYR A 4 -11.39 1.30 -7.88
CA TYR A 4 -11.58 1.52 -6.44
C TYR A 4 -11.31 0.28 -5.60
N LEU A 5 -11.77 -0.89 -6.07
CA LEU A 5 -11.48 -2.17 -5.41
C LEU A 5 -9.98 -2.51 -5.53
N ALA A 6 -9.37 -2.14 -6.65
CA ALA A 6 -7.94 -2.32 -6.88
C ALA A 6 -7.12 -1.49 -5.88
N GLU A 7 -7.46 -0.22 -5.65
CA GLU A 7 -6.80 0.62 -4.64
C GLU A 7 -6.99 0.08 -3.22
N PHE A 8 -8.20 -0.39 -2.87
CA PHE A 8 -8.44 -1.05 -1.59
C PHE A 8 -7.56 -2.28 -1.39
N LEU A 9 -7.54 -3.21 -2.36
CA LEU A 9 -6.77 -4.45 -2.24
C LEU A 9 -5.25 -4.20 -2.29
N GLY A 10 -4.80 -3.29 -3.14
CA GLY A 10 -3.39 -2.95 -3.24
C GLY A 10 -2.87 -2.29 -1.96
N THR A 11 -3.63 -1.37 -1.35
CA THR A 11 -3.24 -0.77 -0.07
C THR A 11 -3.35 -1.77 1.09
N ALA A 12 -4.31 -2.69 1.07
CA ALA A 12 -4.37 -3.77 2.05
C ALA A 12 -3.13 -4.68 1.97
N ILE A 13 -2.69 -5.07 0.77
CA ILE A 13 -1.46 -5.84 0.56
C ILE A 13 -0.23 -5.07 1.08
N LEU A 14 -0.14 -3.78 0.75
CA LEU A 14 0.94 -2.90 1.19
C LEU A 14 1.05 -2.88 2.73
N ILE A 15 -0.05 -2.62 3.43
CA ILE A 15 -0.03 -2.48 4.89
C ILE A 15 0.10 -3.83 5.57
N LEU A 16 -0.54 -4.89 5.07
CA LEU A 16 -0.41 -6.23 5.64
C LEU A 16 1.05 -6.70 5.65
N PHE A 17 1.77 -6.53 4.54
CA PHE A 17 3.17 -6.94 4.46
C PHE A 17 4.13 -5.94 5.13
N GLY A 18 3.90 -4.63 4.99
CA GLY A 18 4.72 -3.61 5.65
C GLY A 18 4.60 -3.63 7.18
N GLY A 19 3.37 -3.67 7.68
CA GLY A 19 3.08 -3.88 9.10
C GLY A 19 3.51 -5.26 9.58
N GLY A 20 3.32 -6.29 8.75
CA GLY A 20 3.75 -7.66 9.02
C GLY A 20 5.25 -7.80 9.24
N VAL A 21 6.10 -7.14 8.43
CA VAL A 21 7.55 -7.15 8.67
C VAL A 21 7.93 -6.41 9.95
N CYS A 22 7.26 -5.30 10.26
CA CYS A 22 7.45 -4.61 11.54
C CYS A 22 7.07 -5.51 12.73
N ALA A 23 5.96 -6.23 12.65
CA ALA A 23 5.54 -7.18 13.67
C ALA A 23 6.53 -8.35 13.78
N ASN A 24 7.00 -8.88 12.65
CA ASN A 24 7.98 -9.96 12.62
C ASN A 24 9.32 -9.58 13.25
N VAL A 25 9.76 -8.32 13.15
CA VAL A 25 11.02 -7.88 13.75
C VAL A 25 10.86 -7.48 15.22
N ASN A 26 9.75 -6.83 15.59
CA ASN A 26 9.61 -6.19 16.91
C ASN A 26 8.91 -7.06 17.97
N LEU A 27 8.08 -8.05 17.60
CA LEU A 27 7.38 -8.88 18.57
C LEU A 27 8.30 -9.96 19.15
N LYS A 28 8.33 -10.11 20.48
CA LYS A 28 9.25 -11.04 21.19
C LYS A 28 9.09 -12.52 20.83
N ARG A 29 7.99 -12.92 20.19
CA ARG A 29 7.66 -14.32 19.86
C ARG A 29 7.56 -14.57 18.35
N SER A 30 8.10 -13.69 17.53
CA SER A 30 8.25 -13.91 16.09
C SER A 30 9.62 -14.50 15.78
N ALA A 31 9.71 -15.24 14.67
CA ALA A 31 10.96 -15.84 14.22
C ALA A 31 12.03 -14.80 13.83
N GLY A 32 11.59 -13.61 13.39
CA GLY A 32 12.49 -12.51 13.03
C GLY A 32 12.83 -11.55 14.18
N ASN A 33 12.50 -11.88 15.44
CA ASN A 33 12.69 -10.93 16.53
C ASN A 33 14.16 -10.49 16.67
N GLY A 34 14.39 -9.18 16.73
CA GLY A 34 15.73 -8.61 16.84
C GLY A 34 16.54 -8.62 15.53
N ALA A 35 15.90 -8.89 14.39
CA ALA A 35 16.54 -8.71 13.09
C ALA A 35 16.87 -7.23 12.81
N ASP A 36 17.88 -7.01 11.97
CA ASP A 36 18.35 -5.68 11.60
C ASP A 36 17.30 -4.87 10.82
N TRP A 37 17.39 -3.54 10.91
CA TRP A 37 16.51 -2.60 10.21
C TRP A 37 16.42 -2.85 8.69
N ILE A 38 17.49 -3.38 8.07
CA ILE A 38 17.47 -3.71 6.64
C ILE A 38 16.35 -4.67 6.26
N VAL A 39 15.95 -5.58 7.17
CA VAL A 39 14.83 -6.51 6.96
C VAL A 39 13.51 -5.75 6.85
N ILE A 40 13.31 -4.74 7.71
CA ILE A 40 12.13 -3.87 7.67
C ILE A 40 12.13 -3.06 6.36
N ALA A 41 13.25 -2.42 6.02
CA ALA A 41 13.36 -1.60 4.82
C ALA A 41 13.07 -2.41 3.54
N PHE A 42 13.66 -3.60 3.42
CA PHE A 42 13.44 -4.48 2.28
C PHE A 42 12.01 -5.05 2.27
N GLY A 43 11.46 -5.40 3.44
CA GLY A 43 10.09 -5.87 3.57
C GLY A 43 9.05 -4.83 3.11
N TRP A 44 9.23 -3.56 3.46
CA TRP A 44 8.39 -2.47 2.96
C TRP A 44 8.54 -2.27 1.44
N GLY A 45 9.76 -2.30 0.92
CA GLY A 45 10.00 -2.21 -0.53
C GLY A 45 9.31 -3.32 -1.32
N LEU A 46 9.38 -4.55 -0.82
CA LEU A 46 8.65 -5.69 -1.38
C LEU A 46 7.13 -5.54 -1.22
N ALA A 47 6.64 -5.05 -0.07
CA ALA A 47 5.22 -4.83 0.14
C ALA A 47 4.61 -3.88 -0.90
N VAL A 48 5.27 -2.74 -1.17
CA VAL A 48 4.88 -1.81 -2.23
C VAL A 48 4.89 -2.50 -3.58
N THR A 49 5.98 -3.21 -3.90
CA THR A 49 6.15 -3.93 -5.17
C THR A 49 5.00 -4.91 -5.40
N MET A 50 4.67 -5.73 -4.39
CA MET A 50 3.58 -6.70 -4.48
C MET A 50 2.22 -6.03 -4.66
N GLY A 51 1.96 -4.93 -3.95
CA GLY A 51 0.74 -4.13 -4.14
C GLY A 51 0.61 -3.62 -5.58
N VAL A 52 1.68 -3.03 -6.12
CA VAL A 52 1.71 -2.51 -7.49
C VAL A 52 1.52 -3.63 -8.52
N TYR A 53 2.22 -4.75 -8.40
CA TYR A 53 2.05 -5.88 -9.32
C TYR A 53 0.64 -6.49 -9.26
N ALA A 54 0.01 -6.50 -8.09
CA ALA A 54 -1.33 -7.04 -7.92
C ALA A 54 -2.40 -6.20 -8.63
N VAL A 55 -2.27 -4.86 -8.62
CA VAL A 55 -3.38 -3.98 -9.03
C VAL A 55 -3.06 -2.92 -10.08
N GLY A 56 -1.80 -2.78 -10.50
CA GLY A 56 -1.32 -1.71 -11.38
C GLY A 56 -2.07 -1.58 -12.69
N THR A 57 -2.45 -2.69 -13.32
CA THR A 57 -3.20 -2.69 -14.59
C THR A 57 -4.66 -2.20 -14.45
N PHE A 58 -5.18 -2.11 -13.23
CA PHE A 58 -6.58 -1.76 -12.96
C PHE A 58 -6.79 -0.34 -12.45
N SER A 59 -5.88 0.20 -11.62
CA SER A 59 -6.04 1.54 -11.02
C SER A 59 -4.88 2.50 -11.28
N GLY A 60 -3.78 2.03 -11.88
CA GLY A 60 -2.50 2.76 -11.86
C GLY A 60 -1.71 2.56 -10.57
N ALA A 61 -2.25 1.79 -9.60
CA ALA A 61 -1.64 1.48 -8.31
C ALA A 61 -1.08 2.70 -7.58
N HIS A 62 -1.95 3.68 -7.27
CA HIS A 62 -1.51 4.82 -6.47
C HIS A 62 -1.19 4.39 -5.04
N LEU A 63 -2.07 3.56 -4.46
CA LEU A 63 -1.98 2.92 -3.14
C LEU A 63 -1.72 3.87 -1.97
N ASN A 64 -1.78 5.17 -2.22
CA ASN A 64 -1.35 6.23 -1.34
C ASN A 64 -2.11 7.53 -1.70
N PRO A 65 -2.77 8.17 -0.71
CA PRO A 65 -3.44 9.45 -0.91
C PRO A 65 -2.54 10.55 -1.46
N ALA A 66 -1.29 10.64 -0.99
CA ALA A 66 -0.34 11.65 -1.44
C ALA A 66 0.04 11.47 -2.91
N VAL A 67 0.24 10.23 -3.37
CA VAL A 67 0.51 9.93 -4.79
C VAL A 67 -0.71 10.28 -5.64
N THR A 68 -1.91 9.94 -5.16
CA THR A 68 -3.17 10.25 -5.86
C THR A 68 -3.36 11.76 -6.04
N VAL A 69 -3.09 12.54 -4.99
CA VAL A 69 -3.18 14.00 -5.04
C VAL A 69 -2.10 14.57 -5.95
N ALA A 70 -0.86 14.08 -5.87
CA ALA A 70 0.24 14.54 -6.72
C ALA A 70 -0.05 14.34 -8.21
N LEU A 71 -0.56 13.17 -8.60
CA LEU A 71 -0.96 12.89 -9.99
C LEU A 71 -2.12 13.76 -10.46
N ALA A 72 -3.06 14.09 -9.57
CA ALA A 72 -4.15 15.01 -9.89
C ALA A 72 -3.65 16.46 -10.06
N MET A 73 -2.68 16.89 -9.26
CA MET A 73 -2.03 18.21 -9.37
C MET A 73 -1.26 18.37 -10.68
N ASP A 74 -0.60 17.30 -11.14
CA ASP A 74 0.15 17.28 -12.41
C ASP A 74 -0.75 17.07 -13.65
N GLY A 75 -2.06 16.90 -13.45
CA GLY A 75 -3.03 16.67 -14.53
C GLY A 75 -3.06 15.24 -15.09
N GLY A 76 -2.27 14.33 -14.50
CA GLY A 76 -2.23 12.90 -14.84
C GLY A 76 -3.39 12.08 -14.28
N PHE A 77 -4.24 12.66 -13.41
CA PHE A 77 -5.38 11.98 -12.82
C PHE A 77 -6.58 12.91 -12.59
N SER A 78 -7.80 12.38 -12.73
CA SER A 78 -9.02 13.17 -12.59
C SER A 78 -9.32 13.50 -11.12
N TRP A 79 -9.45 14.80 -10.81
CA TRP A 79 -9.85 15.29 -9.49
C TRP A 79 -11.18 14.69 -8.98
N ALA A 80 -12.10 14.34 -9.90
CA ALA A 80 -13.38 13.74 -9.53
C ALA A 80 -13.23 12.33 -8.91
N GLN A 81 -12.15 11.62 -9.24
CA GLN A 81 -11.88 10.26 -8.74
C GLN A 81 -11.07 10.24 -7.45
N VAL A 82 -10.37 11.34 -7.13
CA VAL A 82 -9.47 11.46 -5.97
C VAL A 82 -10.15 11.08 -4.64
N PRO A 83 -11.35 11.59 -4.29
CA PRO A 83 -11.97 11.25 -3.01
C PRO A 83 -12.27 9.76 -2.88
N GLY A 84 -12.70 9.11 -3.97
CA GLY A 84 -12.98 7.68 -4.00
C GLY A 84 -11.71 6.83 -3.82
N TYR A 85 -10.62 7.21 -4.50
CA TYR A 85 -9.32 6.56 -4.31
C TYR A 85 -8.84 6.66 -2.86
N ILE A 86 -8.90 7.85 -2.25
CA ILE A 86 -8.47 8.07 -0.87
C ILE A 86 -9.30 7.23 0.09
N VAL A 87 -10.63 7.20 -0.03
CA VAL A 87 -11.49 6.39 0.84
C VAL A 87 -11.11 4.91 0.72
N CYS A 88 -10.94 4.39 -0.50
CA CYS A 88 -10.56 3.00 -0.70
C CYS A 88 -9.17 2.66 -0.17
N GLN A 89 -8.19 3.55 -0.35
CA GLN A 89 -6.84 3.39 0.22
C GLN A 89 -6.88 3.38 1.75
N MET A 90 -7.62 4.29 2.38
CA MET A 90 -7.75 4.35 3.84
C MET A 90 -8.41 3.09 4.39
N LEU A 91 -9.50 2.63 3.77
CA LEU A 91 -10.16 1.38 4.16
C LEU A 91 -9.26 0.17 3.93
N GLY A 92 -8.52 0.13 2.82
CA GLY A 92 -7.56 -0.91 2.53
C GLY A 92 -6.46 -0.96 3.58
N GLY A 93 -5.92 0.19 3.97
CA GLY A 93 -4.89 0.30 5.00
C GLY A 93 -5.37 0.03 6.43
N ILE A 94 -6.68 0.08 6.70
CA ILE A 94 -7.25 -0.39 7.97
C ILE A 94 -7.39 -1.91 7.99
N VAL A 95 -7.70 -2.51 6.84
CA VAL A 95 -7.94 -3.96 6.70
C VAL A 95 -6.64 -4.75 6.60
N GLY A 96 -5.63 -4.20 5.93
CA GLY A 96 -4.27 -4.76 5.89
C GLY A 96 -3.58 -4.61 7.24
#